data_AF-A0A1I2NEE1-F1
#
_entry.id   AF-A0A1I2NEE1-F1
#
_cell.length_a   1.000
_cell.length_b   1.000
_cell.length_c   1.000
_cell.angle_alpha   90.00
_cell.angle_beta   90.00
_cell.angle_gamma   90.00
#
_symmetry.space_group_name_H-M   'P 1'
#
loop_
_entity.id
_entity.type
_entity.pdbx_description
1 polymer ?
#
loop_
_entity_poly.entity_id
_entity_poly.type
_entity_poly.pdbx_seq_one_letter_code
_entity_poly.pdbx_strand_id
1 'polypeptide(L)'
;MFGDKLVNYLQDPPTDGRSRLASAADFVITNLLVWFITISAIYLLHLEKTIPTAAVSFFLLLETLSIIYIKKHKIKKLQTHKNIWYSAKQCRKNLKNIMLKKDFINFSKELLEASAPFEILRIVSDNNESSVDLSGYINGSTVGIMCLNPEDDNHKINSGQIKVFLKDINRSGYHKGIIITTGYYTDEARRLVRQMKGRVKIHLLDHFAVLRMAKKTGHPIFPDAAWQDETENKLTGMEMAISIKENILASRKRSLLFSILGIALLVIAMLNHGLVGLIYLGFGIVNLFIGLTGIILSFLRQEEHIFS
;
A
#
# COMPACT_ATOMS: atom_id res chain seq x y z
N MET A 1 -13.44 1.77 15.32
CA MET A 1 -13.23 2.88 14.36
C MET A 1 -12.14 2.58 13.31
N PHE A 2 -12.02 1.33 12.81
CA PHE A 2 -11.04 0.92 11.79
C PHE A 2 -11.68 0.20 10.57
N GLY A 3 -13.02 0.20 10.46
CA GLY A 3 -13.76 -0.60 9.49
C GLY A 3 -13.42 -0.30 8.02
N ASP A 4 -13.26 0.98 7.68
CA ASP A 4 -13.10 1.40 6.27
C ASP A 4 -11.66 1.35 5.76
N LYS A 5 -10.66 1.47 6.66
CA LYS A 5 -9.26 1.53 6.23
C LYS A 5 -8.81 0.23 5.58
N LEU A 6 -9.20 -0.93 6.14
CA LEU A 6 -8.76 -2.21 5.59
C LEU A 6 -9.33 -2.47 4.20
N VAL A 7 -10.58 -2.06 3.93
CA VAL A 7 -11.19 -2.24 2.60
C VAL A 7 -10.40 -1.48 1.55
N ASN A 8 -9.93 -0.28 1.87
CA ASN A 8 -9.06 0.48 0.98
C ASN A 8 -7.71 -0.23 0.76
N TYR A 9 -7.12 -0.83 1.81
CA TYR A 9 -5.89 -1.63 1.73
C TYR A 9 -6.03 -2.94 0.93
N LEU A 10 -7.27 -3.37 0.64
CA LEU A 10 -7.56 -4.58 -0.12
C LEU A 10 -7.79 -4.31 -1.62
N GLN A 11 -7.79 -3.05 -2.02
CA GLN A 11 -7.71 -2.66 -3.43
C GLN A 11 -6.27 -2.77 -3.92
N ASP A 12 -6.11 -3.15 -5.18
CA ASP A 12 -4.80 -3.32 -5.78
C ASP A 12 -3.96 -2.05 -5.61
N PRO A 13 -2.72 -2.20 -5.09
CA PRO A 13 -1.82 -1.06 -4.94
C PRO A 13 -1.60 -0.43 -6.32
N PRO A 14 -1.58 0.92 -6.44
CA PRO A 14 -1.17 1.53 -7.69
C PRO A 14 0.25 1.05 -8.03
N THR A 15 0.39 0.45 -9.20
CA THR A 15 1.68 0.04 -9.74
C THR A 15 2.32 1.24 -10.40
N ASP A 16 3.47 1.67 -9.87
CA ASP A 16 4.28 2.67 -10.54
C ASP A 16 5.13 1.93 -11.59
N GLY A 17 4.72 2.01 -12.85
CA GLY A 17 5.46 1.42 -13.97
C GLY A 17 6.71 2.22 -14.34
N ARG A 18 7.01 3.30 -13.61
CA ARG A 18 8.19 4.14 -13.85
C ARG A 18 9.44 3.44 -13.33
N SER A 19 10.50 3.49 -14.14
CA SER A 19 11.82 3.02 -13.73
C SER A 19 12.35 3.84 -12.54
N ARG A 20 13.28 3.26 -11.76
CA ARG A 20 13.96 3.98 -10.66
C ARG A 20 14.61 5.28 -11.15
N LEU A 21 15.09 5.28 -12.40
CA LEU A 21 15.69 6.43 -13.06
C LEU A 21 14.67 7.52 -13.39
N ALA A 22 13.50 7.15 -13.92
CA ALA A 22 12.41 8.10 -14.16
C ALA A 22 11.93 8.74 -12.84
N SER A 23 11.80 7.95 -11.77
CA SER A 23 11.43 8.48 -10.44
C SER A 23 12.50 9.41 -9.83
N ALA A 24 13.77 9.18 -10.15
CA ALA A 24 14.86 10.08 -9.75
C ALA A 24 14.85 11.37 -10.59
N ALA A 25 14.67 11.26 -11.91
CA ALA A 25 14.56 12.40 -12.81
C ALA A 25 13.39 13.31 -12.42
N ASP A 26 12.20 12.76 -12.17
CA ASP A 26 11.03 13.51 -11.71
C ASP A 26 11.31 14.28 -10.42
N PHE A 27 12.02 13.67 -9.47
CA PHE A 27 12.39 14.32 -8.21
C PHE A 27 13.33 15.51 -8.45
N VAL A 28 14.34 15.34 -9.32
CA VAL A 28 15.28 16.42 -9.65
C VAL A 28 14.56 17.55 -10.39
N ILE A 29 13.75 17.23 -11.40
CA ILE A 29 12.98 18.22 -12.17
C ILE A 29 12.03 18.98 -11.24
N THR A 30 11.32 18.29 -10.34
CA THR A 30 10.43 18.92 -9.36
C THR A 30 11.21 19.86 -8.44
N ASN A 31 12.36 19.42 -7.93
CA ASN A 31 13.18 20.25 -7.03
C ASN A 31 13.72 21.50 -7.74
N LEU A 32 14.16 21.36 -9.00
CA LEU A 32 14.61 22.50 -9.81
C LEU A 32 13.47 23.48 -10.09
N LEU A 33 12.27 22.99 -10.38
CA LEU A 33 11.10 23.82 -10.64
C LEU A 33 10.72 24.61 -9.37
N VAL A 34 10.73 23.95 -8.21
CA VAL A 34 10.51 24.61 -6.91
C VAL A 34 11.57 25.69 -6.66
N TRP A 35 12.86 25.35 -6.80
CA TRP A 35 13.94 26.33 -6.65
C TRP A 35 13.80 27.52 -7.61
N PHE A 36 13.45 27.26 -8.86
CA PHE A 36 13.22 28.30 -9.86
C PHE A 36 12.08 29.24 -9.44
N ILE A 37 10.97 28.70 -8.94
CA ILE A 37 9.85 29.48 -8.41
C ILE A 37 10.31 30.32 -7.22
N THR A 38 11.04 29.73 -6.27
CA THR A 38 11.52 30.42 -5.07
C THR A 38 12.47 31.57 -5.41
N ILE A 39 13.44 31.34 -6.30
CA ILE A 39 14.37 32.37 -6.76
C ILE A 39 13.63 33.47 -7.53
N SER A 40 12.69 33.10 -8.41
CA SER A 40 11.88 34.05 -9.17
C SER A 40 11.02 34.91 -8.24
N ALA A 41 10.43 34.32 -7.19
CA ALA A 41 9.62 35.04 -6.21
C ALA A 41 10.45 36.05 -5.41
N ILE A 42 11.67 35.68 -5.00
CA ILE A 42 12.59 36.59 -4.30
C ILE A 42 12.89 37.82 -5.17
N TYR A 43 13.15 37.60 -6.46
CA TYR A 43 13.47 38.68 -7.40
C TYR A 43 12.26 39.56 -7.73
N LEU A 44 11.09 38.96 -7.99
CA LEU A 44 9.86 39.71 -8.28
C LEU A 44 9.41 40.58 -7.10
N LEU A 45 9.64 40.11 -5.87
CA LEU A 45 9.31 40.84 -4.65
C LEU A 45 10.39 41.84 -4.21
N HIS A 46 11.46 42.01 -5.00
CA HIS A 46 12.58 42.91 -4.69
C HIS A 46 13.25 42.61 -3.34
N LEU A 47 13.21 41.34 -2.91
CA LEU A 47 13.71 40.90 -1.61
C LEU A 47 15.23 40.71 -1.61
N GLU A 48 15.89 40.78 -2.76
CA GLU A 48 17.34 40.59 -2.92
C GLU A 48 18.18 41.61 -2.12
N LYS A 49 17.64 42.79 -1.84
CA LYS A 49 18.30 43.82 -1.03
C LYS A 49 18.18 43.59 0.47
N THR A 50 17.18 42.80 0.88
CA THR A 50 16.80 42.62 2.28
C THR A 50 17.28 41.28 2.82
N ILE A 51 17.27 40.24 1.97
CA ILE A 51 17.61 38.88 2.36
C ILE A 51 19.08 38.61 2.01
N PRO A 52 19.95 38.28 2.98
CA PRO A 52 21.32 37.91 2.69
C PRO A 52 21.35 36.62 1.87
N THR A 53 22.30 36.52 0.93
CA THR A 53 22.45 35.37 0.03
C THR A 53 22.56 34.03 0.79
N ALA A 54 23.21 34.01 1.96
CA ALA A 54 23.29 32.85 2.83
C ALA A 54 21.90 32.34 3.30
N ALA A 55 20.94 33.23 3.53
CA ALA A 55 19.57 32.84 3.89
C ALA A 55 18.84 32.20 2.71
N VAL A 56 19.07 32.66 1.48
CA VAL A 56 18.50 32.04 0.27
C VAL A 56 18.99 30.59 0.14
N SER A 57 20.29 30.35 0.29
CA SER A 57 20.84 28.98 0.27
C SER A 57 20.25 28.09 1.36
N PHE A 58 20.01 28.64 2.56
CA PHE A 58 19.36 27.92 3.65
C PHE A 58 17.90 27.55 3.32
N PHE A 59 17.13 28.46 2.71
CA PHE A 59 15.76 28.17 2.28
C PHE A 59 15.70 27.07 1.22
N LEU A 60 16.57 27.13 0.19
CA LEU A 60 16.62 26.11 -0.86
C LEU A 60 16.97 24.71 -0.29
N LEU A 61 17.88 24.66 0.70
CA LEU A 61 18.21 23.42 1.42
C LEU A 61 16.99 22.88 2.17
N LEU A 62 16.28 23.76 2.90
CA LEU A 62 15.10 23.38 3.68
C LEU A 62 13.95 22.86 2.79
N GLU A 63 13.76 23.46 1.61
CA GLU A 63 12.81 23.00 0.61
C GLU A 63 13.15 21.58 0.13
N THR A 64 14.41 21.34 -0.25
CA THR A 64 14.83 20.01 -0.68
C THR A 64 14.64 18.96 0.41
N LEU A 65 14.99 19.27 1.66
CA LEU A 65 14.74 18.37 2.81
C LEU A 65 13.25 18.07 3.00
N SER A 66 12.39 19.07 2.83
CA SER A 66 10.94 18.93 2.92
C SER A 66 10.38 18.00 1.84
N ILE A 67 10.83 18.16 0.59
CA ILE A 67 10.43 17.29 -0.52
C ILE A 67 10.89 15.85 -0.28
N ILE A 68 12.12 15.64 0.20
CA ILE A 68 12.65 14.31 0.57
C ILE A 68 11.79 13.67 1.65
N TYR A 69 11.45 14.43 2.71
CA TYR A 69 10.62 13.94 3.80
C TYR A 69 9.23 13.50 3.32
N ILE A 70 8.58 14.33 2.51
CA ILE A 70 7.26 14.01 1.92
C ILE A 70 7.35 12.76 1.03
N LYS A 71 8.37 12.64 0.18
CA LYS A 71 8.59 11.48 -0.68
C LYS A 71 8.79 10.21 0.15
N LYS A 72 9.64 10.26 1.18
CA LYS A 72 9.90 9.12 2.09
C LYS A 72 8.61 8.66 2.79
N HIS A 73 7.79 9.61 3.26
CA HIS A 73 6.52 9.29 3.89
C HIS A 73 5.52 8.64 2.91
N LYS A 74 5.43 9.16 1.67
CA LYS A 74 4.61 8.55 0.60
C LYS A 74 5.06 7.13 0.27
N ILE A 75 6.36 6.91 0.12
CA ILE A 75 6.93 5.57 -0.16
C ILE A 75 6.61 4.60 0.98
N LYS A 76 6.85 5.00 2.24
CA LYS A 76 6.54 4.17 3.41
C LYS A 76 5.06 3.77 3.44
N LYS A 77 4.16 4.72 3.21
CA LYS A 77 2.71 4.44 3.16
C LYS A 77 2.36 3.45 2.04
N LEU A 78 2.96 3.60 0.87
CA LEU A 78 2.75 2.72 -0.27
C LEU A 78 3.32 1.31 -0.01
N GLN A 79 4.50 1.20 0.60
CA GLN A 79 5.06 -0.10 1.01
C GLN A 79 4.18 -0.80 2.04
N THR A 80 3.70 -0.09 3.06
CA THR A 80 2.74 -0.66 4.02
C THR A 80 1.47 -1.11 3.32
N HIS A 81 0.97 -0.34 2.35
CA HIS A 81 -0.20 -0.72 1.55
C HIS A 81 0.03 -1.99 0.75
N LYS A 82 1.16 -2.07 0.02
CA LYS A 82 1.59 -3.27 -0.72
C LYS A 82 1.73 -4.50 0.17
N ASN A 83 2.38 -4.38 1.32
CA ASN A 83 2.57 -5.50 2.25
C ASN A 83 1.23 -6.03 2.78
N ILE A 84 0.31 -5.14 3.19
CA ILE A 84 -1.01 -5.54 3.66
C ILE A 84 -1.80 -6.22 2.54
N TRP A 85 -1.76 -5.66 1.32
CA TRP A 85 -2.43 -6.24 0.16
C TRP A 85 -1.89 -7.63 -0.17
N TYR A 86 -0.56 -7.80 -0.16
CA TYR A 86 0.10 -9.09 -0.40
C TYR A 86 -0.27 -10.13 0.65
N SER A 87 -0.20 -9.74 1.92
CA SER A 87 -0.58 -10.59 3.05
C SER A 87 -2.05 -11.03 2.94
N ALA A 88 -2.94 -10.13 2.53
CA ALA A 88 -4.33 -10.47 2.28
C ALA A 88 -4.52 -11.39 1.05
N LYS A 89 -3.75 -11.18 -0.03
CA LYS A 89 -3.74 -12.08 -1.21
C LYS A 89 -3.30 -13.48 -0.81
N GLN A 90 -2.25 -13.60 0.00
CA GLN A 90 -1.77 -14.88 0.50
C GLN A 90 -2.78 -15.53 1.45
N CYS A 91 -3.41 -14.75 2.35
CA CYS A 91 -4.47 -15.25 3.20
C CYS A 91 -5.66 -15.78 2.39
N ARG A 92 -6.07 -15.11 1.30
CA ARG A 92 -7.11 -15.60 0.39
C ARG A 92 -6.71 -16.93 -0.25
N LYS A 93 -5.46 -17.07 -0.71
CA LYS A 93 -4.95 -18.35 -1.23
C LYS A 93 -4.98 -19.46 -0.16
N ASN A 94 -4.54 -19.15 1.06
CA ASN A 94 -4.54 -20.10 2.17
C ASN A 94 -5.97 -20.54 2.52
N LEU A 95 -6.94 -19.62 2.53
CA LEU A 95 -8.35 -19.94 2.77
C LEU A 95 -8.92 -20.87 1.70
N LYS A 96 -8.55 -20.68 0.42
CA LYS A 96 -8.97 -21.57 -0.68
C LYS A 96 -8.38 -22.97 -0.59
N ASN A 97 -7.21 -23.11 0.03
CA ASN A 97 -6.58 -24.41 0.21
C ASN A 97 -7.27 -25.26 1.29
N ILE A 98 -8.13 -24.66 2.11
CA ILE A 98 -8.97 -25.39 3.06
C ILE A 98 -10.09 -26.05 2.25
N MET A 99 -9.93 -27.31 1.85
CA MET A 99 -10.96 -28.01 1.04
C MET A 99 -12.03 -28.67 1.92
N LEU A 100 -11.64 -29.18 3.09
CA LEU A 100 -12.56 -29.90 3.97
C LEU A 100 -13.40 -28.93 4.81
N LYS A 101 -14.72 -29.14 4.83
CA LYS A 101 -15.66 -28.36 5.67
C LYS A 101 -15.23 -28.39 7.14
N LYS A 102 -14.77 -29.54 7.64
CA LYS A 102 -14.30 -29.73 9.02
C LYS A 102 -13.12 -28.82 9.37
N ASP A 103 -12.16 -28.68 8.47
CA ASP A 103 -11.00 -27.82 8.66
C ASP A 103 -11.43 -26.34 8.69
N PHE A 104 -12.40 -25.97 7.85
CA PHE A 104 -12.96 -24.61 7.88
C PHE A 104 -13.75 -24.32 9.16
N ILE A 105 -14.44 -25.32 9.72
CA ILE A 105 -15.14 -25.21 11.02
C ILE A 105 -14.11 -24.98 12.15
N ASN A 106 -13.03 -25.77 12.18
CA ASN A 106 -11.94 -25.62 13.16
C ASN A 106 -11.29 -24.25 13.05
N PHE A 107 -10.93 -23.83 11.83
CA PHE A 107 -10.41 -22.50 11.56
C PHE A 107 -11.36 -21.38 12.03
N SER A 108 -12.66 -21.51 11.71
CA SER A 108 -13.67 -20.53 12.12
C SER A 108 -13.80 -20.45 13.63
N LYS A 109 -13.70 -21.59 14.32
CA LYS A 109 -13.70 -21.65 15.79
C LYS A 109 -12.51 -20.89 16.37
N GLU A 110 -11.29 -21.23 15.94
CA GLU A 110 -10.06 -20.57 16.40
C GLU A 110 -10.12 -19.06 16.18
N LEU A 111 -10.60 -18.65 15.00
CA LEU A 111 -10.73 -17.24 14.65
C LEU A 111 -11.77 -16.49 15.50
N LEU A 112 -12.90 -17.14 15.79
CA LEU A 112 -13.97 -16.55 16.60
C LEU A 112 -13.57 -16.44 18.07
N GLU A 113 -12.96 -17.48 18.63
CA GLU A 113 -12.42 -17.48 20.01
C GLU A 113 -11.37 -16.40 20.21
N ALA A 114 -10.50 -16.16 19.21
CA ALA A 114 -9.50 -15.11 19.27
C ALA A 114 -10.07 -13.69 19.06
N SER A 115 -11.18 -13.54 18.34
CA SER A 115 -11.68 -12.22 17.89
C SER A 115 -12.80 -11.62 18.75
N ALA A 116 -13.55 -12.46 19.48
CA ALA A 116 -14.71 -12.08 20.25
C ALA A 116 -14.78 -12.81 21.61
N PRO A 117 -15.46 -12.24 22.62
CA PRO A 117 -15.54 -12.82 23.97
C PRO A 117 -16.55 -13.97 24.02
N PHE A 118 -16.23 -15.08 23.37
CA PHE A 118 -17.00 -16.32 23.50
C PHE A 118 -16.62 -17.01 24.81
N GLU A 119 -17.62 -17.41 25.60
CA GLU A 119 -17.39 -18.10 26.87
C GLU A 119 -17.01 -19.57 26.63
N ILE A 120 -17.70 -20.25 25.72
CA ILE A 120 -17.46 -21.64 25.32
C ILE A 120 -17.90 -21.79 23.86
N LEU A 121 -17.01 -22.20 22.95
CA LEU A 121 -17.37 -22.58 21.57
C LEU A 121 -17.22 -24.10 21.38
N ARG A 122 -18.31 -24.76 20.99
CA ARG A 122 -18.36 -26.22 20.75
C ARG A 122 -18.75 -26.49 19.31
N ILE A 123 -18.17 -27.54 18.75
CA ILE A 123 -18.59 -28.09 17.46
C ILE A 123 -19.83 -28.94 17.73
N VAL A 124 -20.93 -28.66 17.03
CA VAL A 124 -22.25 -29.21 17.34
C VAL A 124 -22.58 -30.46 16.54
N SER A 125 -22.02 -30.66 15.34
CA SER A 125 -22.28 -31.90 14.61
C SER A 125 -21.35 -32.22 13.45
N ASP A 126 -21.05 -33.52 13.36
CA ASP A 126 -20.68 -34.30 12.17
C ASP A 126 -21.94 -34.89 11.46
N ASN A 127 -23.15 -34.69 12.01
CA ASN A 127 -24.40 -35.21 11.42
C ASN A 127 -25.06 -34.17 10.51
N ASN A 128 -25.28 -34.55 9.24
CA ASN A 128 -25.76 -33.72 8.12
C ASN A 128 -27.16 -33.08 8.27
N GLU A 129 -27.84 -33.23 9.41
CA GLU A 129 -29.23 -32.78 9.59
C GLU A 129 -29.36 -31.33 10.11
N SER A 130 -28.28 -30.73 10.59
CA SER A 130 -28.28 -29.36 11.14
C SER A 130 -27.36 -28.46 10.34
N SER A 131 -27.83 -27.27 10.00
CA SER A 131 -26.99 -26.21 9.40
C SER A 131 -26.13 -25.45 10.43
N VAL A 132 -26.26 -25.75 11.72
CA VAL A 132 -25.44 -25.19 12.80
C VAL A 132 -24.21 -26.08 13.00
N ASP A 133 -23.03 -25.53 12.69
CA ASP A 133 -21.74 -26.21 12.79
C ASP A 133 -21.07 -25.98 14.16
N LEU A 134 -21.17 -24.74 14.69
CA LEU A 134 -20.67 -24.39 16.01
C LEU A 134 -21.79 -23.79 16.87
N SER A 135 -21.71 -23.99 18.18
CA SER A 135 -22.53 -23.26 19.16
C SER A 135 -21.70 -22.72 20.30
N GLY A 136 -22.20 -21.65 20.92
CA GLY A 136 -21.57 -21.09 22.08
C GLY A 136 -22.40 -20.03 22.76
N TYR A 137 -21.75 -19.30 23.67
CA TYR A 137 -22.35 -18.22 24.44
C TYR A 137 -21.58 -16.92 24.21
N ILE A 138 -22.31 -15.84 23.93
CA ILE A 138 -21.78 -14.47 23.89
C ILE A 138 -22.64 -13.61 24.82
N ASN A 139 -22.04 -13.12 25.90
CA ASN A 139 -22.70 -12.29 26.92
C ASN A 139 -23.99 -12.97 27.43
N GLY A 140 -23.90 -14.25 27.84
CA GLY A 140 -25.04 -15.04 28.32
C GLY A 140 -26.12 -15.38 27.28
N SER A 141 -25.96 -15.02 25.99
CA SER A 141 -26.90 -15.41 24.92
C SER A 141 -26.39 -16.62 24.14
N THR A 142 -27.23 -17.62 23.89
CA THR A 142 -26.90 -18.76 23.03
C THR A 142 -26.74 -18.31 21.57
N VAL A 143 -25.66 -18.73 20.93
CA VAL A 143 -25.31 -18.40 19.55
C VAL A 143 -25.09 -19.67 18.73
N GLY A 144 -25.80 -19.80 17.61
CA GLY A 144 -25.52 -20.80 16.59
C GLY A 144 -24.67 -20.20 15.47
N ILE A 145 -23.75 -20.97 14.92
CA ILE A 145 -22.83 -20.52 13.88
C ILE A 145 -22.83 -21.52 12.72
N MET A 146 -22.96 -21.01 11.50
CA MET A 146 -22.87 -21.77 10.25
C MET A 146 -21.60 -21.38 9.50
N CYS A 147 -20.81 -22.36 9.11
CA CYS A 147 -19.53 -22.22 8.43
C CYS A 147 -19.68 -22.66 6.96
N LEU A 148 -19.56 -21.72 6.04
CA LEU A 148 -19.72 -21.95 4.60
C LEU A 148 -18.43 -21.65 3.85
N ASN A 149 -17.82 -22.67 3.27
CA ASN A 149 -16.65 -22.54 2.43
C ASN A 149 -16.99 -22.95 0.98
N PRO A 150 -17.58 -22.05 0.18
CA PRO A 150 -17.84 -22.35 -1.23
C PRO A 150 -16.53 -22.61 -1.97
N GLU A 151 -16.49 -23.67 -2.78
CA GLU A 151 -15.32 -24.02 -3.62
C GLU A 151 -15.12 -23.02 -4.77
N ASP A 152 -16.21 -22.43 -5.28
CA ASP A 152 -16.18 -21.47 -6.38
C ASP A 152 -16.29 -20.03 -5.86
N ASP A 153 -15.33 -19.17 -6.27
CA ASP A 153 -15.30 -17.74 -5.97
C ASP A 153 -16.58 -17.01 -6.40
N ASN A 154 -17.23 -17.50 -7.47
CA ASN A 154 -18.45 -16.93 -8.00
C ASN A 154 -19.70 -17.41 -7.26
N HIS A 155 -19.58 -18.44 -6.43
CA HIS A 155 -20.70 -18.97 -5.66
C HIS A 155 -21.06 -18.02 -4.52
N LYS A 156 -22.17 -17.30 -4.69
CA LYS A 156 -22.69 -16.36 -3.71
C LYS A 156 -23.69 -17.06 -2.80
N ILE A 157 -23.54 -16.84 -1.49
CA ILE A 157 -24.47 -17.33 -0.48
C ILE A 157 -25.80 -16.60 -0.63
N ASN A 158 -26.85 -17.37 -0.90
CA ASN A 158 -28.17 -16.85 -1.25
C ASN A 158 -29.13 -16.81 -0.04
N SER A 159 -30.31 -16.22 -0.26
CA SER A 159 -31.34 -16.09 0.78
C SER A 159 -31.92 -17.44 1.23
N GLY A 160 -31.86 -18.47 0.38
CA GLY A 160 -32.33 -19.83 0.69
C GLY A 160 -31.51 -20.48 1.80
N GLN A 161 -30.18 -20.42 1.72
CA GLN A 161 -29.28 -20.94 2.75
C GLN A 161 -29.48 -20.23 4.10
N ILE A 162 -29.69 -18.91 4.08
CA ILE A 162 -29.99 -18.14 5.30
C ILE A 162 -31.33 -18.55 5.91
N LYS A 163 -32.35 -18.84 5.09
CA LYS A 163 -33.66 -19.30 5.58
C LYS A 163 -33.57 -20.68 6.23
N VAL A 164 -32.76 -21.60 5.69
CA VAL A 164 -32.51 -22.92 6.30
C VAL A 164 -31.86 -22.72 7.67
N PHE A 165 -30.80 -21.92 7.73
CA PHE A 165 -30.13 -21.61 8.99
C PHE A 165 -31.06 -20.95 10.02
N LEU A 166 -31.89 -20.00 9.60
CA LEU A 166 -32.87 -19.36 10.47
C LEU A 166 -33.88 -20.37 11.05
N LYS A 167 -34.33 -21.37 10.27
CA LYS A 167 -35.21 -22.42 10.77
C LYS A 167 -34.53 -23.26 11.86
N ASP A 168 -33.29 -23.66 11.64
CA ASP A 168 -32.53 -24.48 12.59
C ASP A 168 -32.20 -23.72 13.88
N ILE A 169 -31.85 -22.44 13.73
CA ILE A 169 -31.63 -21.51 14.83
C ILE A 169 -32.87 -21.39 15.73
N ASN A 170 -34.05 -21.20 15.12
CA ASN A 170 -35.32 -21.11 15.84
C ASN A 170 -35.71 -22.45 16.49
N ARG A 171 -35.54 -23.57 15.77
CA ARG A 171 -35.84 -24.92 16.27
C ARG A 171 -34.99 -25.28 17.49
N SER A 172 -33.74 -24.85 17.49
CA SER A 172 -32.75 -25.18 18.52
C SER A 172 -32.68 -24.16 19.67
N GLY A 173 -33.52 -23.12 19.64
CA GLY A 173 -33.58 -22.11 20.72
C GLY A 173 -32.35 -21.19 20.79
N TYR A 174 -31.65 -20.97 19.68
CA TYR A 174 -30.54 -20.01 19.64
C TYR A 174 -31.06 -18.57 19.55
N HIS A 175 -30.53 -17.68 20.40
CA HIS A 175 -30.94 -16.27 20.44
C HIS A 175 -30.26 -15.42 19.34
N LYS A 176 -29.07 -15.84 18.90
CA LYS A 176 -28.28 -15.17 17.86
C LYS A 176 -27.72 -16.18 16.87
N GLY A 177 -27.52 -15.73 15.63
CA GLY A 177 -26.90 -16.50 14.57
C GLY A 177 -25.68 -15.79 14.01
N ILE A 178 -24.64 -16.54 13.65
CA ILE A 178 -23.52 -16.04 12.86
C ILE A 178 -23.38 -16.95 11.64
N ILE A 179 -23.26 -16.37 10.46
CA ILE A 179 -22.87 -17.11 9.26
C ILE A 179 -21.50 -16.59 8.89
N ILE A 180 -20.52 -17.48 8.81
CA ILE A 180 -19.15 -17.16 8.39
C ILE A 180 -18.87 -17.82 7.05
N THR A 181 -18.32 -17.05 6.11
CA THR A 181 -17.99 -17.57 4.79
C THR A 181 -16.72 -16.97 4.20
N THR A 182 -16.02 -17.77 3.40
CA THR A 182 -14.93 -17.34 2.51
C THR A 182 -15.45 -16.72 1.20
N GLY A 183 -16.76 -16.77 0.94
CA GLY A 183 -17.39 -16.22 -0.25
C GLY A 183 -18.04 -14.85 -0.04
N TYR A 184 -19.05 -14.57 -0.88
CA TYR A 184 -19.84 -13.34 -0.88
C TYR A 184 -21.32 -13.65 -0.64
N TYR A 185 -22.02 -12.73 0.01
CA TYR A 185 -23.49 -12.79 0.11
C TYR A 185 -24.14 -12.07 -1.06
N THR A 186 -25.27 -12.60 -1.54
CA THR A 186 -26.13 -11.85 -2.47
C THR A 186 -26.78 -10.66 -1.77
N ASP A 187 -27.20 -9.65 -2.55
CA ASP A 187 -27.91 -8.50 -1.98
C ASP A 187 -29.26 -8.90 -1.38
N GLU A 188 -29.91 -9.92 -1.94
CA GLU A 188 -31.13 -10.51 -1.38
C GLU A 188 -30.88 -11.13 -0.01
N ALA A 189 -29.80 -11.89 0.16
CA ALA A 189 -29.39 -12.46 1.43
C ALA A 189 -29.16 -11.36 2.49
N ARG A 190 -28.46 -10.29 2.12
CA ARG A 190 -28.23 -9.13 3.00
C ARG A 190 -29.52 -8.39 3.34
N ARG A 191 -30.41 -8.19 2.36
CA ARG A 191 -31.73 -7.56 2.56
C ARG A 191 -32.59 -8.38 3.50
N LEU A 192 -32.63 -9.71 3.34
CA LEU A 192 -33.37 -10.62 4.19
C LEU A 192 -32.95 -10.45 5.66
N VAL A 193 -31.65 -10.49 5.96
CA VAL A 193 -31.14 -10.31 7.33
C VAL A 193 -31.46 -8.91 7.89
N ARG A 194 -31.39 -7.85 7.08
CA ARG A 194 -31.77 -6.49 7.50
C ARG A 194 -33.26 -6.36 7.83
N GLN A 195 -34.11 -7.11 7.13
CA GLN A 195 -35.57 -7.08 7.31
C GLN A 195 -36.04 -7.93 8.50
N MET A 196 -35.19 -8.81 9.05
CA MET A 196 -35.51 -9.58 10.26
C MET A 196 -35.55 -8.68 11.49
N LYS A 197 -36.71 -8.06 11.75
CA LYS A 197 -37.01 -7.39 13.02
C LYS A 197 -37.72 -8.39 13.95
N GLY A 198 -37.05 -8.81 15.02
CA GLY A 198 -37.75 -9.07 16.28
C GLY A 198 -37.72 -10.46 16.92
N ARG A 199 -36.94 -11.46 16.46
CA ARG A 199 -36.79 -12.72 17.24
C ARG A 199 -35.37 -13.26 17.34
N VAL A 200 -34.65 -13.38 16.22
CA VAL A 200 -33.26 -13.83 16.22
C VAL A 200 -32.39 -12.92 15.37
N LYS A 201 -31.26 -12.46 15.92
CA LYS A 201 -30.32 -11.58 15.23
C LYS A 201 -29.26 -12.43 14.52
N ILE A 202 -29.25 -12.38 13.18
CA ILE A 202 -28.24 -13.04 12.36
C ILE A 202 -27.17 -12.03 11.94
N HIS A 203 -25.90 -12.41 12.12
CA HIS A 203 -24.73 -11.66 11.67
C HIS A 203 -24.09 -12.38 10.47
N LEU A 204 -23.84 -11.64 9.40
CA LEU A 204 -23.18 -12.14 8.20
C LEU A 204 -21.70 -11.71 8.21
N LEU A 205 -20.79 -12.68 8.17
CA LEU A 205 -19.35 -12.48 8.12
C LEU A 205 -18.84 -13.02 6.78
N ASP A 206 -18.58 -12.12 5.85
CA ASP A 206 -18.02 -12.47 4.54
C ASP A 206 -16.50 -12.58 4.58
N HIS A 207 -15.90 -12.90 3.44
CA HIS A 207 -14.45 -13.01 3.31
C HIS A 207 -13.69 -11.77 3.77
N PHE A 208 -14.25 -10.56 3.62
CA PHE A 208 -13.64 -9.33 4.13
C PHE A 208 -13.64 -9.29 5.66
N ALA A 209 -14.74 -9.72 6.28
CA ALA A 209 -14.81 -9.87 7.73
C ALA A 209 -13.82 -10.93 8.24
N VAL A 210 -13.71 -12.08 7.57
CA VAL A 210 -12.73 -13.14 7.89
C VAL A 210 -11.30 -12.61 7.83
N LEU A 211 -10.93 -11.93 6.74
CA LEU A 211 -9.61 -11.31 6.59
C LEU A 211 -9.32 -10.28 7.69
N ARG A 212 -10.32 -9.46 8.05
CA ARG A 212 -10.19 -8.46 9.09
C ARG A 212 -9.99 -9.09 10.47
N MET A 213 -10.73 -10.17 10.77
CA MET A 213 -10.57 -10.92 12.01
C MET A 213 -9.16 -11.53 12.05
N ALA A 214 -8.73 -12.20 10.99
CA ALA A 214 -7.44 -12.87 10.93
C ALA A 214 -6.27 -11.90 11.16
N LYS A 215 -6.33 -10.72 10.52
CA LYS A 215 -5.34 -9.66 10.75
C LYS A 215 -5.39 -9.11 12.18
N LYS A 216 -6.59 -8.90 12.74
CA LYS A 216 -6.75 -8.34 14.09
C LYS A 216 -6.21 -9.29 15.16
N THR A 217 -6.38 -10.59 14.97
CA THR A 217 -5.95 -11.62 15.91
C THR A 217 -4.52 -12.08 15.69
N GLY A 218 -3.82 -11.57 14.65
CA GLY A 218 -2.47 -12.05 14.30
C GLY A 218 -2.46 -13.52 13.88
N HIS A 219 -3.56 -14.01 13.30
CA HIS A 219 -3.70 -15.43 12.96
C HIS A 219 -2.69 -15.83 11.87
N PRO A 220 -2.01 -16.99 11.96
CA PRO A 220 -0.98 -17.42 11.00
C PRO A 220 -1.45 -17.47 9.53
N ILE A 221 -2.76 -17.61 9.32
CA ILE A 221 -3.36 -17.58 7.98
C ILE A 221 -3.18 -16.23 7.28
N PHE A 222 -3.00 -15.15 8.04
CA PHE A 222 -2.67 -13.80 7.57
C PHE A 222 -1.19 -13.55 7.88
N PRO A 223 -0.27 -13.99 6.99
CA PRO A 223 1.16 -13.86 7.25
C PRO A 223 1.58 -12.39 7.20
N ASP A 224 2.56 -11.99 8.01
CA ASP A 224 3.28 -10.73 7.84
C ASP A 224 4.27 -10.84 6.69
N ALA A 225 3.73 -11.01 5.48
CA ALA A 225 4.51 -11.15 4.28
C ALA A 225 4.86 -9.77 3.72
N ALA A 226 6.15 -9.46 3.65
CA ALA A 226 6.62 -8.32 2.90
C ALA A 226 6.39 -8.60 1.40
N TRP A 227 5.86 -7.61 0.67
CA TRP A 227 5.85 -7.66 -0.77
C TRP A 227 7.31 -7.66 -1.25
N GLN A 228 7.78 -8.83 -1.69
CA GLN A 228 8.99 -8.92 -2.49
C GLN A 228 8.54 -8.55 -3.91
N ASP A 229 9.07 -7.46 -4.47
CA ASP A 229 8.85 -7.14 -5.89
C ASP A 229 9.36 -8.37 -6.68
N GLU A 230 8.46 -9.27 -7.04
CA GLU A 230 8.73 -10.45 -7.85
C GLU A 230 9.33 -9.98 -9.17
N THR A 231 10.66 -9.99 -9.26
CA THR A 231 11.46 -10.26 -10.47
C THR A 231 11.34 -9.36 -11.71
N GLU A 232 10.37 -8.45 -11.85
CA GLU A 232 10.19 -7.68 -13.11
C GLU A 232 11.00 -6.38 -13.20
N ASN A 233 11.39 -5.77 -12.08
CA ASN A 233 12.16 -4.51 -12.09
C ASN A 233 13.67 -4.70 -12.33
N LYS A 234 14.17 -5.94 -12.42
CA LYS A 234 15.59 -6.20 -12.72
C LYS A 234 15.92 -6.12 -14.21
N LEU A 235 14.95 -6.36 -15.11
CA LEU A 235 15.21 -6.43 -16.55
C LEU A 235 15.10 -5.07 -17.25
N THR A 236 14.13 -4.23 -16.87
CA THR A 236 13.85 -2.95 -17.56
C THR A 236 14.86 -1.84 -17.24
N GLY A 237 15.48 -1.85 -16.05
CA GLY A 237 16.54 -0.91 -15.70
C GLY A 237 17.84 -1.17 -16.48
N MET A 238 18.16 -2.44 -16.72
CA MET A 238 19.39 -2.86 -17.39
C MET A 238 19.36 -2.50 -18.88
N GLU A 239 18.23 -2.72 -19.55
CA GLU A 239 18.06 -2.40 -20.97
C GLU A 239 18.00 -0.88 -21.24
N MET A 240 17.42 -0.09 -20.34
CA MET A 240 17.35 1.38 -20.50
C MET A 240 18.65 2.09 -20.10
N ALA A 241 19.40 1.58 -19.11
CA ALA A 241 20.76 2.04 -18.84
C ALA A 241 21.70 1.79 -20.03
N ILE A 242 21.43 0.73 -20.80
CA ILE A 242 22.13 0.41 -22.06
C ILE A 242 21.70 1.34 -23.21
N SER A 243 20.49 1.93 -23.21
CA SER A 243 20.08 2.87 -24.26
C SER A 243 20.57 4.31 -24.03
N ILE A 244 20.78 4.72 -22.78
CA ILE A 244 21.42 6.01 -22.42
C ILE A 244 22.96 5.92 -22.54
N LYS A 245 23.49 4.69 -22.66
CA LYS A 245 24.90 4.33 -22.73
C LYS A 245 25.70 5.02 -23.84
N GLU A 246 25.06 5.51 -24.90
CA GLU A 246 25.80 5.71 -26.15
C GLU A 246 26.32 7.10 -26.49
N ASN A 247 26.07 8.20 -25.76
CA ASN A 247 26.85 9.41 -26.12
C ASN A 247 27.12 10.53 -25.11
N ILE A 248 26.37 10.72 -24.02
CA ILE A 248 26.51 11.99 -23.24
C ILE A 248 26.99 11.80 -21.78
N LEU A 249 26.76 10.63 -21.15
CA LEU A 249 26.94 10.46 -19.69
C LEU A 249 28.09 9.53 -19.24
N ALA A 250 28.88 8.98 -20.17
CA ALA A 250 29.73 7.81 -19.91
C ALA A 250 31.03 8.05 -19.11
N SER A 251 31.29 9.24 -18.56
CA SER A 251 32.53 9.52 -17.83
C SER A 251 32.29 10.37 -16.60
N ARG A 252 32.55 9.80 -15.42
CA ARG A 252 32.60 10.51 -14.13
C ARG A 252 33.45 11.77 -14.21
N LYS A 253 34.54 11.74 -15.01
CA LYS A 253 35.39 12.91 -15.25
C LYS A 253 34.67 14.01 -16.02
N ARG A 254 33.89 13.68 -17.06
CA ARG A 254 33.12 14.67 -17.84
C ARG A 254 31.99 15.29 -17.03
N SER A 255 31.26 14.48 -16.29
CA SER A 255 30.17 14.95 -15.43
C SER A 255 30.69 15.81 -14.26
N LEU A 256 31.87 15.49 -13.71
CA LEU A 256 32.56 16.34 -12.75
C LEU A 256 33.02 17.66 -13.38
N LEU A 257 33.53 17.63 -14.61
CA LEU A 257 33.88 18.85 -15.36
C LEU A 257 32.67 19.75 -15.60
N PHE A 258 31.52 19.20 -16.00
CA PHE A 258 30.27 19.96 -16.14
C PHE A 258 29.78 20.55 -14.82
N SER A 259 29.97 19.83 -13.71
CA SER A 259 29.64 20.33 -12.37
C SER A 259 30.54 21.50 -11.97
N ILE A 260 31.87 21.37 -12.16
CA ILE A 260 32.83 22.44 -11.88
C ILE A 260 32.58 23.65 -12.77
N LEU A 261 32.36 23.43 -14.06
CA LEU A 261 32.04 24.49 -15.02
C LEU A 261 30.74 25.21 -14.64
N GLY A 262 29.72 24.46 -14.25
CA GLY A 262 28.46 25.01 -13.74
C GLY A 262 28.67 25.90 -12.52
N ILE A 263 29.45 25.43 -11.52
CA ILE A 263 29.79 26.23 -10.34
C ILE A 263 30.57 27.50 -10.73
N ALA A 264 31.57 27.38 -11.60
CA ALA A 264 32.36 28.53 -12.05
C ALA A 264 31.49 29.58 -12.76
N LEU A 265 30.56 29.15 -13.62
CA LEU A 265 29.62 30.04 -14.30
C LEU A 265 28.64 30.70 -13.32
N LEU A 266 28.21 30.01 -12.27
CA LEU A 266 27.39 30.60 -11.20
C LEU A 266 28.17 31.67 -10.41
N VAL A 267 29.46 31.45 -10.13
CA VAL A 267 30.32 32.45 -9.48
C VAL A 267 30.51 33.66 -10.39
N ILE A 268 30.75 33.45 -11.69
CA ILE A 268 30.85 34.53 -12.68
C ILE A 268 29.52 35.29 -12.81
N ALA A 269 28.39 34.60 -12.72
CA ALA A 269 27.06 35.20 -12.72
C ALA A 269 26.81 36.07 -11.48
N MET A 270 27.31 35.68 -10.31
CA MET A 270 27.25 36.51 -9.10
C MET A 270 28.11 37.77 -9.19
N LEU A 271 29.25 37.69 -9.87
CA LEU A 271 30.19 38.82 -10.01
C LEU A 271 29.75 39.83 -11.07
N ASN A 272 28.85 39.45 -11.99
CA ASN A 272 28.38 40.30 -13.06
C ASN A 272 26.90 40.67 -12.88
N HIS A 273 26.59 41.96 -12.86
CA HIS A 273 25.21 42.44 -12.82
C HIS A 273 24.61 42.61 -14.23
N GLY A 274 23.29 42.48 -14.36
CA GLY A 274 22.56 42.70 -15.61
C GLY A 274 22.44 41.46 -16.51
N LEU A 275 22.17 41.68 -17.80
CA LEU A 275 21.89 40.62 -18.79
C LEU A 275 23.02 39.59 -18.91
N VAL A 276 24.26 40.03 -18.76
CA VAL A 276 25.45 39.17 -18.82
C VAL A 276 25.44 38.16 -17.66
N GLY A 277 25.14 38.63 -16.44
CA GLY A 277 24.99 37.76 -15.28
C GLY A 277 23.88 36.72 -15.45
N LEU A 278 22.75 37.11 -16.05
CA LEU A 278 21.63 36.19 -16.33
C LEU A 278 21.99 35.09 -17.34
N ILE A 279 22.76 35.42 -18.39
CA ILE A 279 23.23 34.42 -19.36
C ILE A 279 24.15 33.41 -18.67
N TYR A 280 25.11 33.88 -17.87
CA TYR A 280 26.01 33.01 -17.12
C TYR A 280 25.27 32.18 -16.07
N LEU A 281 24.22 32.73 -15.44
CA LEU A 281 23.36 32.01 -14.51
C LEU A 281 22.64 30.85 -15.21
N GLY A 282 22.04 31.11 -16.37
CA GLY A 282 21.36 30.09 -17.17
C GLY A 282 22.30 28.96 -17.59
N PHE A 283 23.46 29.29 -18.17
CA PHE A 283 24.46 28.29 -18.53
C PHE A 283 25.04 27.57 -17.31
N GLY A 284 25.18 28.25 -16.17
CA GLY A 284 25.63 27.66 -14.92
C GLY A 284 24.68 26.60 -14.42
N ILE A 285 23.37 26.90 -14.39
CA ILE A 285 22.33 25.96 -13.98
C ILE A 285 22.28 24.74 -14.92
N VAL A 286 22.32 24.95 -16.24
CA VAL A 286 22.27 23.84 -17.22
C VAL A 286 23.51 22.94 -17.10
N ASN A 287 24.70 23.51 -17.00
CA ASN A 287 25.93 22.72 -16.87
C ASN A 287 25.98 21.98 -15.53
N LEU A 288 25.55 22.64 -14.45
CA LEU A 288 25.48 22.01 -13.13
C LEU A 288 24.46 20.87 -13.11
N PHE A 289 23.34 21.01 -13.83
CA PHE A 289 22.35 19.96 -14.00
C PHE A 289 22.92 18.75 -14.75
N ILE A 290 23.55 18.95 -15.91
CA ILE A 290 24.20 17.88 -16.69
C ILE A 290 25.30 17.21 -15.85
N GLY A 291 26.05 18.01 -15.09
CA GLY A 291 27.10 17.53 -14.21
C GLY A 291 26.57 16.64 -13.09
N LEU A 292 25.64 17.14 -12.28
CA LEU A 292 25.09 16.42 -11.13
C LEU A 292 24.33 15.17 -11.54
N THR A 293 23.54 15.24 -12.61
CA THR A 293 22.84 14.05 -13.14
C THR A 293 23.83 12.95 -13.50
N GLY A 294 24.95 13.29 -14.16
CA GLY A 294 26.02 12.34 -14.44
C GLY A 294 26.74 11.80 -13.20
N ILE A 295 26.89 12.59 -12.13
CA ILE A 295 27.54 12.15 -10.89
C ILE A 295 26.63 11.15 -10.18
N ILE A 296 25.34 11.48 -10.06
CA ILE A 296 24.32 10.61 -9.45
C ILE A 296 24.24 9.29 -10.21
N LEU A 297 24.20 9.33 -11.55
CA LEU A 297 24.26 8.14 -12.41
C LEU A 297 25.54 7.32 -12.19
N SER A 298 26.69 7.97 -12.03
CA SER A 298 27.96 7.30 -11.77
C SER A 298 28.01 6.64 -10.39
N PHE A 299 27.40 7.22 -9.36
CA PHE A 299 27.37 6.63 -8.01
C PHE A 299 26.42 5.44 -7.94
N LEU A 300 25.26 5.54 -8.59
CA LEU A 300 24.32 4.41 -8.70
C LEU A 300 24.96 3.19 -9.36
N ARG A 301 25.83 3.40 -10.37
CA ARG A 301 26.62 2.34 -11.02
C ARG A 301 27.65 1.68 -10.08
N GLN A 302 28.21 2.41 -9.12
CA GLN A 302 29.26 1.89 -8.23
C GLN A 302 28.69 1.00 -7.13
N GLU A 303 27.47 1.27 -6.66
CA GLU A 303 26.78 0.37 -5.72
C GLU A 303 26.33 -0.93 -6.38
N GLU A 304 26.01 -0.94 -7.68
CA GLU A 304 25.64 -2.16 -8.41
C GLU A 304 26.79 -3.19 -8.52
N HIS A 305 28.04 -2.75 -8.62
CA HIS A 305 29.21 -3.65 -8.67
C HIS A 305 29.62 -4.24 -7.32
N ILE A 306 29.08 -3.74 -6.21
CA ILE A 306 29.39 -4.23 -4.85
C ILE A 306 28.38 -5.32 -4.43
N PHE A 307 27.23 -5.39 -5.09
CA PHE A 307 26.16 -6.36 -4.79
C PHE A 307 25.91 -7.38 -5.92
N SER A 308 26.80 -7.45 -6.92
CA SER A 308 26.91 -8.55 -7.90
C SER A 308 28.02 -9.52 -7.50
#